data_AF-A0A964KSF0-F1
#
_entry.id   AF-A0A964KSF0-F1
#
_cell.length_a   1.000
_cell.length_b   1.000
_cell.length_c   1.000
_cell.angle_alpha   90.00
_cell.angle_beta   90.00
_cell.angle_gamma   90.00
#
_symmetry.space_group_name_H-M   'P 1'
#
loop_
_entity.id
_entity.type
_entity.pdbx_description
1 polymer ?
#
loop_
_entity_poly.entity_id
_entity_poly.type
_entity_poly.pdbx_seq_one_letter_code
_entity_poly.pdbx_strand_id
1 'polypeptide(L)'
;MAWQDVVLFVGGFILAGGIVPAVRSVEKPPVATTLTLVVVVGIFIFVFVSLGLWLTALSAAVQWVLWAVVLAQTVRRDRLRS
;
A
#
# COMPACT_ATOMS: atom_id res chain seq x y z
N MET A 1 11.19 22.52 5.82
CA MET A 1 11.71 21.15 6.04
C MET A 1 11.26 20.25 4.89
N ALA A 2 11.91 20.35 3.71
CA ALA A 2 11.53 19.56 2.53
C ALA A 2 12.24 18.20 2.44
N TRP A 3 13.40 18.06 3.10
CA TRP A 3 14.24 16.88 2.97
C TRP A 3 13.55 15.59 3.44
N GLN A 4 12.75 15.66 4.53
CA GLN A 4 12.01 14.51 5.05
C GLN A 4 10.96 13.99 4.06
N ASP A 5 10.27 14.90 3.37
CA ASP A 5 9.24 14.54 2.39
C ASP A 5 9.87 13.87 1.16
N VAL A 6 11.04 14.36 0.73
CA VAL A 6 11.81 13.75 -0.37
C VAL A 6 12.31 12.35 0.01
N VAL A 7 12.90 12.18 1.19
CA VAL A 7 13.44 10.88 1.64
C VAL A 7 12.33 9.84 1.79
N LEU A 8 11.23 10.20 2.46
CA LEU A 8 10.09 9.32 2.64
C LEU A 8 9.38 9.02 1.31
N PHE A 9 9.30 9.99 0.40
CA PHE A 9 8.78 9.80 -0.94
C PHE A 9 9.55 8.73 -1.72
N VAL A 10 10.88 8.86 -1.78
CA VAL A 10 11.76 7.90 -2.47
C VAL A 10 11.66 6.51 -1.84
N GLY A 11 11.74 6.43 -0.51
CA GLY A 11 11.57 5.17 0.22
C GLY A 11 10.20 4.54 -0.03
N GLY A 12 9.14 5.34 -0.04
CA GLY A 12 7.78 4.88 -0.32
C GLY A 12 7.60 4.30 -1.72
N PHE A 13 8.28 4.85 -2.73
CA PHE A 13 8.27 4.29 -4.08
C PHE A 13 9.06 2.99 -4.20
N ILE A 14 10.19 2.87 -3.49
CA ILE A 14 10.94 1.61 -3.41
C ILE A 14 10.07 0.52 -2.77
N LEU A 15 9.40 0.85 -1.66
CA LEU A 15 8.44 -0.06 -1.00
C LEU A 15 7.28 -0.43 -1.92
N ALA A 16 6.73 0.53 -2.67
CA ALA A 16 5.69 0.27 -3.66
C ALA A 16 6.16 -0.75 -4.72
N GLY A 17 7.38 -0.60 -5.22
CA GLY A 17 8.01 -1.58 -6.12
C GLY A 17 8.07 -2.99 -5.51
N GLY A 18 8.36 -3.08 -4.21
CA GLY A 18 8.37 -4.33 -3.46
C GLY A 18 7.01 -5.03 -3.31
N ILE A 19 5.89 -4.33 -3.52
CA ILE A 19 4.54 -4.91 -3.49
C ILE A 19 4.17 -5.56 -4.84
N VAL A 20 4.82 -5.17 -5.94
CA VAL A 20 4.52 -5.68 -7.29
C VAL A 20 4.61 -7.22 -7.39
N PRO A 21 5.60 -7.90 -6.80
CA PRO A 21 5.61 -9.36 -6.76
C PRO A 21 4.38 -9.97 -6.08
N ALA A 22 3.86 -9.37 -5.00
CA ALA A 22 2.65 -9.85 -4.33
C ALA A 22 1.39 -9.67 -5.20
N VAL A 23 1.34 -8.60 -6.01
CA VAL A 23 0.30 -8.42 -7.03
C VAL A 23 0.36 -9.50 -8.10
N ARG A 24 1.55 -9.94 -8.48
CA ARG A 24 1.78 -10.95 -9.54
C ARG A 24 1.84 -12.39 -9.03
N SER A 25 1.98 -12.62 -7.73
CA SER A 25 2.14 -13.95 -7.17
C SER A 25 0.89 -14.79 -7.35
N VAL A 26 1.07 -16.10 -7.54
CA VAL A 26 -0.03 -17.06 -7.53
C VAL A 26 -0.52 -17.26 -6.10
N GLU A 27 0.39 -17.38 -5.13
CA GLU A 27 0.05 -17.47 -3.72
C GLU A 27 -0.15 -16.08 -3.12
N LYS A 28 -1.36 -15.81 -2.62
CA LYS A 28 -1.71 -14.50 -2.07
C LYS A 28 -1.57 -14.52 -0.55
N PRO A 29 -1.16 -13.40 0.09
CA PRO A 29 -1.18 -13.31 1.53
C PRO A 29 -2.61 -13.40 2.09
N PRO A 30 -2.80 -13.77 3.37
CA PRO A 30 -4.12 -13.83 3.98
C PRO A 30 -4.93 -12.53 3.87
N VAL A 31 -6.26 -12.64 3.81
CA VAL A 31 -7.17 -11.48 3.73
C VAL A 31 -6.98 -10.54 4.92
N ALA A 32 -6.81 -11.07 6.13
CA ALA A 32 -6.58 -10.25 7.32
C ALA A 32 -5.31 -9.38 7.20
N THR A 33 -4.22 -9.94 6.68
CA THR A 33 -2.96 -9.22 6.47
C THR A 33 -3.12 -8.11 5.43
N THR A 34 -3.71 -8.44 4.28
CA THR A 34 -3.90 -7.47 3.18
C THR A 34 -4.87 -6.36 3.56
N LEU A 35 -5.97 -6.67 4.24
CA LEU A 35 -6.94 -5.70 4.76
C LEU A 35 -6.28 -4.74 5.77
N THR A 36 -5.50 -5.29 6.70
CA THR A 36 -4.75 -4.48 7.67
C THR A 36 -3.85 -3.46 6.97
N LEU A 37 -3.11 -3.89 5.94
CA LEU A 37 -2.22 -3.00 5.20
C LEU A 37 -2.99 -1.92 4.42
N VAL A 38 -4.12 -2.24 3.80
CA VAL A 38 -4.99 -1.25 3.15
C VAL A 38 -5.47 -0.19 4.16
N VAL A 39 -5.94 -0.61 5.34
CA VAL A 39 -6.45 0.31 6.36
C VAL A 39 -5.33 1.21 6.90
N VAL A 40 -4.21 0.61 7.32
CA VAL A 40 -3.11 1.36 7.95
C VAL A 40 -2.46 2.32 6.96
N VAL A 41 -2.19 1.90 5.72
CA VAL A 41 -1.61 2.82 4.71
C VAL A 41 -2.61 3.94 4.36
N GLY A 42 -3.92 3.66 4.38
CA GLY A 42 -4.96 4.68 4.22
C GLY A 42 -4.90 5.74 5.31
N ILE A 43 -4.74 5.32 6.58
CA ILE A 43 -4.54 6.23 7.72
C ILE A 43 -3.27 7.05 7.54
N PHE A 44 -2.17 6.44 7.08
CA PHE A 44 -0.91 7.15 6.84
C PHE A 44 -1.04 8.24 5.78
N ILE A 45 -1.80 8.01 4.71
CA ILE A 45 -2.06 9.05 3.70
C ILE A 45 -2.74 10.26 4.37
N PHE A 46 -3.78 10.05 5.18
CA PHE A 46 -4.46 11.12 5.90
C PHE A 46 -3.50 11.90 6.82
N VAL A 47 -2.66 11.18 7.57
CA VAL A 47 -1.65 11.79 8.44
C VAL A 47 -0.65 12.62 7.62
N PHE A 48 -0.09 12.07 6.54
CA PHE A 48 0.88 12.78 5.71
C PHE A 48 0.29 14.02 5.04
N VAL A 49 -0.96 13.96 4.57
CA VAL A 49 -1.67 15.14 4.05
C VAL A 49 -1.85 16.19 5.14
N SER A 50 -2.28 15.80 6.35
CA SER A 50 -2.46 16.74 7.48
C SER A 50 -1.16 17.42 7.92
N LEU A 51 -0.01 16.76 7.71
CA LEU A 51 1.32 17.29 8.00
C LEU A 51 1.96 18.05 6.83
N GLY A 52 1.27 18.16 5.68
CA GLY A 52 1.77 18.84 4.47
C GLY A 52 2.86 18.07 3.71
N LEU A 53 2.99 16.77 3.93
CA LEU A 53 3.96 15.87 3.28
C LEU A 53 3.37 15.28 2.00
N TRP A 54 3.13 16.14 1.01
CA TRP A 54 2.38 15.79 -0.20
C TRP A 54 3.08 14.74 -1.07
N LEU A 55 4.41 14.77 -1.18
CA LEU A 55 5.13 13.75 -1.95
C LEU A 55 5.01 12.40 -1.26
N THR A 56 5.27 12.35 0.05
CA THR A 56 5.11 11.12 0.85
C THR A 56 3.69 10.59 0.80
N ALA A 57 2.67 11.46 0.86
CA ALA A 57 1.28 11.07 0.71
C ALA A 57 1.01 10.43 -0.66
N LEU A 58 1.61 10.96 -1.74
CA LEU A 58 1.49 10.39 -3.08
C LEU A 58 2.11 8.98 -3.16
N SER A 59 3.32 8.78 -2.64
CA SER A 59 3.94 7.44 -2.66
C SER A 59 3.20 6.45 -1.76
N ALA A 60 2.63 6.90 -0.63
CA ALA A 60 1.75 6.10 0.21
C ALA A 60 0.43 5.75 -0.51
N ALA A 61 -0.13 6.67 -1.30
CA ALA A 61 -1.32 6.40 -2.13
C ALA A 61 -1.06 5.31 -3.18
N VAL A 62 0.12 5.30 -3.80
CA VAL A 62 0.51 4.22 -4.72
C VAL A 62 0.57 2.87 -3.99
N GLN A 63 1.21 2.83 -2.81
CA GLN A 63 1.26 1.61 -1.99
C GLN A 63 -0.14 1.13 -1.59
N TRP A 64 -1.02 2.07 -1.21
CA TRP A 64 -2.41 1.77 -0.85
C TRP A 64 -3.18 1.14 -1.99
N VAL A 65 -3.06 1.69 -3.21
CA VAL A 65 -3.69 1.12 -4.41
C VAL A 65 -3.17 -0.29 -4.68
N LEU A 66 -1.86 -0.51 -4.58
CA LEU A 66 -1.28 -1.84 -4.79
C LEU A 66 -1.81 -2.86 -3.76
N TRP A 67 -1.88 -2.50 -2.48
CA TRP A 67 -2.45 -3.38 -1.46
C TRP A 67 -3.95 -3.59 -1.64
N ALA A 68 -4.70 -2.59 -2.08
CA ALA A 68 -6.12 -2.73 -2.40
C ALA A 68 -6.33 -3.71 -3.57
N VAL A 69 -5.46 -3.68 -4.58
CA VAL A 69 -5.45 -4.67 -5.66
C VAL A 69 -5.15 -6.07 -5.13
N VAL A 70 -4.13 -6.23 -4.28
CA VAL A 70 -3.81 -7.54 -3.66
C VAL A 70 -5.00 -8.06 -2.85
N LEU A 71 -5.59 -7.22 -1.99
CA LEU A 71 -6.77 -7.57 -1.19
C LEU A 71 -7.93 -8.04 -2.07
N ALA A 72 -8.24 -7.31 -3.14
CA ALA A 72 -9.28 -7.69 -4.08
C ALA A 72 -8.99 -9.03 -4.75
N GLN A 73 -7.73 -9.31 -5.11
CA GLN A 73 -7.32 -10.60 -5.67
C GLN A 73 -7.44 -11.73 -4.63
N THR A 74 -7.03 -11.50 -3.38
CA THR A 74 -7.13 -12.49 -2.30
C THR A 74 -8.59 -12.84 -2.01
N VAL A 75 -9.46 -11.84 -1.83
CA VAL A 75 -10.89 -12.06 -1.54
C VAL A 75 -11.58 -12.83 -2.66
N ARG A 76 -11.28 -12.51 -3.93
CA ARG A 76 -11.81 -13.26 -5.08
C ARG A 76 -11.35 -14.71 -5.06
N ARG A 77 -10.09 -14.97 -4.69
CA ARG A 77 -9.53 -16.33 -4.63
C ARG A 77 -10.13 -17.16 -3.50
N ASP A 78 -10.29 -16.58 -2.31
CA ASP A 78 -10.85 -17.29 -1.16
C ASP A 78 -12.31 -17.70 -1.41
N ARG A 79 -13.10 -16.82 -2.05
CA ARG A 79 -14.47 -17.14 -2.47
C ARG A 79 -14.58 -18.26 -3.50
N LEU A 80 -13.54 -18.51 -4.30
CA LEU A 80 -13.52 -19.63 -5.26
C LEU A 80 -13.13 -20.96 -4.60
N ARG A 81 -12.61 -20.92 -3.36
CA ARG A 81 -12.17 -22.10 -2.61
C ARG A 81 -13.20 -22.58 -1.58
N SER A 82 -14.17 -21.74 -1.23
CA SER A 82 -15.32 -22.04 -0.36
C SER A 82 -16.48 -22.60 -1.16
#